data_AF-A0A397SYT3-F1
#
_entry.id   AF-A0A397SYT3-F1
#
_cell.length_a   1.000
_cell.length_b   1.000
_cell.length_c   1.000
_cell.angle_alpha   90.00
_cell.angle_beta   90.00
_cell.angle_gamma   90.00
#
_symmetry.space_group_name_H-M   'P 1'
#
loop_
_entity.id
_entity.type
_entity.pdbx_description
1 polymer ?
#
loop_
_entity_poly.entity_id
_entity_poly.type
_entity_poly.pdbx_seq_one_letter_code
_entity_poly.pdbx_strand_id
1 'polypeptide(L)'
;MSDKVDSIVYAKCCTNINQLYQLTNSSSNDINRMSFFYNPPGDNQIYHITCKLLLNENDDDTLSDHAFNYQLDDKNHYQINCILISPSLIVQFLNKKMYGIELRQTEEPQQEFLTFSNGQRDNLEFHLKEFLFNHLAPKQINKKPKVNVLTSSDADNKIISQPKL
;
A
#
# COMPACT_ATOMS: atom_id res chain seq x y z
N MET A 1 10.08 6.49 35.28
CA MET A 1 9.31 6.08 34.09
C MET A 1 8.83 7.37 33.46
N SER A 2 9.50 7.83 32.40
CA SER A 2 9.09 9.08 31.74
C SER A 2 7.89 8.78 30.87
N ASP A 3 6.74 9.36 31.21
CA ASP A 3 5.60 9.45 30.32
C ASP A 3 6.04 10.23 29.08
N LYS A 4 6.23 9.53 27.97
CA LYS A 4 6.38 10.16 26.65
C LYS A 4 5.04 10.83 26.39
N VAL A 5 4.97 12.14 26.62
CA VAL A 5 3.83 12.95 26.18
C VAL A 5 3.73 12.77 24.67
N ASP A 6 2.67 12.12 24.21
CA ASP A 6 2.36 12.03 22.80
C ASP A 6 2.15 13.45 22.27
N SER A 7 3.19 14.01 21.66
CA SER A 7 3.11 15.29 20.99
C SER A 7 2.18 15.12 19.78
N ILE A 8 0.98 15.68 19.85
CA ILE A 8 0.11 15.81 18.69
C ILE A 8 0.81 16.78 17.75
N VAL A 9 1.32 16.27 16.62
CA VAL A 9 1.87 17.10 15.55
C VAL A 9 0.71 17.50 14.66
N TYR A 10 0.56 18.81 14.42
CA TYR A 10 -0.46 19.32 13.51
C TYR A 10 -0.19 18.80 12.09
N ALA A 11 -1.02 17.87 11.65
CA ALA A 11 -1.07 17.44 10.26
C ALA A 11 -1.82 18.49 9.43
N LYS A 12 -1.34 18.75 8.21
CA LYS A 12 -1.96 19.66 7.25
C LYS A 12 -3.31 19.12 6.77
N CYS A 13 -3.47 17.79 6.75
CA CYS A 13 -4.71 17.02 6.49
C CYS A 13 -5.44 17.42 5.19
N CYS A 14 -5.81 16.45 4.38
CA CYS A 14 -6.78 16.70 3.31
C CYS A 14 -8.19 16.80 3.91
N THR A 15 -8.66 18.04 4.07
CA THR A 15 -9.99 18.37 4.62
C THR A 15 -10.95 18.92 3.57
N ASN A 16 -10.51 19.05 2.30
CA ASN A 16 -11.32 19.57 1.21
C ASN A 16 -11.48 18.56 0.05
N ILE A 17 -12.70 18.40 -0.46
CA ILE A 17 -12.99 17.46 -1.56
C ILE A 17 -12.23 17.79 -2.85
N ASN A 18 -11.95 19.07 -3.14
CA ASN A 18 -11.17 19.48 -4.30
C ASN A 18 -9.69 19.09 -4.16
N GLN A 19 -9.13 19.16 -2.95
CA GLN A 19 -7.77 18.65 -2.69
C GLN A 19 -7.72 17.14 -2.93
N LEU A 20 -8.73 16.40 -2.45
CA LEU A 20 -8.83 14.95 -2.69
C LEU A 20 -8.94 14.61 -4.20
N TYR A 21 -9.67 15.41 -4.97
CA TYR A 21 -9.70 15.25 -6.43
C TYR A 21 -8.35 15.52 -7.08
N GLN A 22 -7.60 16.53 -6.63
CA GLN A 22 -6.27 16.81 -7.18
C GLN A 22 -5.29 15.66 -6.89
N LEU A 23 -5.31 15.12 -5.67
CA LEU A 23 -4.49 13.96 -5.28
C LEU A 23 -4.79 12.76 -6.18
N THR A 24 -6.08 12.43 -6.34
CA THR A 24 -6.50 11.25 -7.10
C THR A 24 -6.32 11.41 -8.61
N ASN A 25 -6.50 12.60 -9.17
CA ASN A 25 -6.29 12.84 -10.61
C ASN A 25 -4.80 12.85 -11.01
N SER A 26 -3.91 13.17 -10.07
CA SER A 26 -2.46 13.17 -10.29
C SER A 26 -1.82 11.78 -10.09
N SER A 27 -2.63 10.77 -9.76
CA SER A 27 -2.12 9.42 -9.54
C SER A 27 -1.75 8.74 -10.86
N SER A 28 -0.46 8.46 -11.04
CA SER A 28 0.03 7.43 -11.96
C SER A 28 0.24 6.15 -11.16
N ASN A 29 -0.08 5.00 -11.75
CA ASN A 29 0.25 3.69 -11.22
C ASN A 29 1.16 2.99 -12.24
N ASP A 30 2.41 3.42 -12.25
CA ASP A 30 3.49 2.76 -12.99
C ASP A 30 4.55 2.27 -12.00
N ILE A 31 5.66 1.72 -12.52
CA ILE A 31 6.71 1.15 -11.67
C ILE A 31 7.43 2.21 -10.83
N ASN A 32 7.38 3.48 -11.23
CA ASN A 32 8.12 4.58 -10.63
C ASN A 32 7.25 5.40 -9.67
N ARG A 33 5.93 5.39 -9.86
CA ARG A 33 4.98 6.08 -8.99
C ARG A 33 3.72 5.25 -8.82
N MET A 34 3.29 5.08 -7.58
CA MET A 34 2.05 4.42 -7.22
C MET A 34 1.35 5.23 -6.14
N SER A 35 0.03 5.39 -6.25
CA SER A 35 -0.78 6.07 -5.24
C SER A 35 -2.03 5.27 -4.88
N PHE A 36 -2.34 5.21 -3.58
CA PHE A 36 -3.48 4.44 -3.08
C PHE A 36 -3.95 4.96 -1.71
N PHE A 37 -5.18 4.61 -1.34
CA PHE A 37 -5.67 4.82 0.02
C PHE A 37 -5.30 3.66 0.93
N TYR A 38 -4.93 3.96 2.17
CA TYR A 38 -4.51 2.98 3.15
C TYR A 38 -5.07 3.30 4.54
N ASN A 39 -5.58 2.28 5.22
CA ASN A 39 -5.96 2.34 6.62
C ASN A 39 -5.12 1.26 7.34
N PRO A 40 -4.14 1.64 8.19
CA PRO A 40 -3.31 0.67 8.88
C PRO A 40 -4.13 -0.07 9.95
N PRO A 41 -3.80 -1.36 10.21
CA PRO A 41 -4.41 -2.12 11.30
C PRO A 41 -4.37 -1.36 12.64
N GLY A 42 -5.48 -1.39 13.36
CA GLY A 42 -5.59 -0.74 14.67
C GLY A 42 -5.71 0.79 14.65
N ASP A 43 -5.82 1.41 13.46
CA ASP A 43 -6.06 2.84 13.30
C ASP A 43 -7.38 3.10 12.55
N ASN A 44 -8.12 4.13 12.94
CA ASN A 44 -9.36 4.55 12.28
C ASN A 44 -9.12 5.62 11.21
N GLN A 45 -7.90 6.12 11.09
CA GLN A 45 -7.53 7.12 10.11
C GLN A 45 -7.33 6.53 8.71
N ILE A 46 -7.58 7.34 7.68
CA ILE A 46 -7.37 6.96 6.28
C ILE A 46 -6.27 7.85 5.72
N TYR A 47 -5.31 7.26 5.05
CA TYR A 47 -4.19 7.97 4.45
C TYR A 47 -4.22 7.80 2.93
N HIS A 48 -3.94 8.88 2.21
CA HIS A 48 -3.52 8.79 0.83
C HIS A 48 -2.00 8.61 0.80
N ILE A 49 -1.56 7.49 0.25
CA ILE A 49 -0.16 7.11 0.12
C ILE A 49 0.28 7.40 -1.31
N THR A 50 1.44 8.02 -1.45
CA THR A 50 2.17 8.11 -2.71
C THR A 50 3.55 7.50 -2.50
N CYS A 51 3.85 6.44 -3.26
CA CYS A 51 5.17 5.83 -3.34
C CYS A 51 5.85 6.32 -4.61
N LYS A 52 7.03 6.91 -4.49
CA LYS A 52 7.82 7.38 -5.64
C LYS A 52 9.22 6.78 -5.60
N LEU A 53 9.62 6.09 -6.68
CA LEU A 53 10.97 5.58 -6.84
C LEU A 53 11.96 6.74 -7.01
N LEU A 54 13.02 6.75 -6.20
CA LEU A 54 14.07 7.76 -6.20
C LEU A 54 15.05 7.48 -7.33
N LEU A 55 14.81 8.09 -8.49
CA LEU A 55 15.58 7.90 -9.73
C LEU A 55 16.59 9.04 -10.05
N ASN A 56 16.93 9.89 -9.08
CA ASN A 56 17.87 11.03 -9.16
C ASN A 56 17.29 12.45 -9.34
N GLU A 57 16.00 12.68 -9.08
CA GLU A 57 15.42 14.03 -9.17
C GLU A 57 14.89 14.54 -7.82
N ASN A 58 15.29 15.76 -7.46
CA ASN A 58 14.76 16.54 -6.34
C ASN A 58 13.34 17.00 -6.68
N ASP A 59 12.39 16.09 -6.60
CA ASP A 59 10.98 16.43 -6.68
C ASP A 59 10.50 16.61 -5.23
N ASP A 60 10.62 17.85 -4.76
CA ASP A 60 10.20 18.22 -3.42
C ASP A 60 8.67 18.30 -3.39
N ASP A 61 8.03 17.14 -3.23
CA ASP A 61 6.58 17.01 -3.08
C ASP A 61 6.21 17.49 -1.66
N THR A 62 6.19 18.80 -1.48
CA THR A 62 6.11 19.54 -0.20
C THR A 62 4.77 19.43 0.54
N LEU A 63 3.81 18.64 0.05
CA LEU A 63 2.45 18.58 0.59
C LEU A 63 2.13 17.27 1.34
N SER A 64 3.08 16.75 2.13
CA SER A 64 2.90 15.53 2.91
C SER A 64 2.70 15.80 4.41
N ASP A 65 1.80 15.07 5.07
CA ASP A 65 1.63 15.10 6.54
C ASP A 65 2.70 14.27 7.26
N HIS A 66 3.21 13.25 6.58
CA HIS A 66 4.33 12.43 6.99
C HIS A 66 5.07 11.90 5.77
N ALA A 67 6.39 11.86 5.83
CA ALA A 67 7.20 11.34 4.74
C ALA A 67 8.36 10.50 5.29
N PHE A 68 8.64 9.38 4.65
CA PHE A 68 9.75 8.51 5.02
C PHE A 68 10.30 7.76 3.81
N ASN A 69 11.55 7.32 3.91
CA ASN A 69 12.19 6.53 2.86
C ASN A 69 12.01 5.03 3.14
N TYR A 70 11.75 4.27 2.09
CA TYR A 70 11.63 2.83 2.12
C TYR A 70 12.58 2.20 1.09
N GLN A 71 13.57 1.45 1.56
CA GLN A 71 14.47 0.69 0.73
C GLN A 71 13.96 -0.75 0.62
N LEU A 72 13.62 -1.17 -0.61
CA LEU A 72 13.21 -2.55 -0.89
C LEU A 72 14.44 -3.45 -1.14
N ASP A 73 15.40 -2.93 -1.90
CA ASP A 73 16.69 -3.57 -2.18
C ASP A 73 17.77 -2.51 -2.53
N ASP A 74 18.96 -2.92 -2.95
CA ASP A 74 20.08 -2.03 -3.28
C ASP A 74 19.80 -1.04 -4.43
N LYS A 75 18.79 -1.30 -5.26
CA LYS A 75 18.46 -0.49 -6.44
C LYS A 75 17.14 0.25 -6.27
N ASN A 76 16.22 -0.31 -5.49
CA ASN A 76 14.86 0.17 -5.34
C ASN A 76 14.68 0.92 -4.02
N HIS A 77 14.80 2.25 -4.11
CA HIS A 77 14.58 3.18 -3.00
C HIS A 77 13.36 4.03 -3.29
N TYR A 78 12.39 4.03 -2.38
CA TYR A 78 11.15 4.78 -2.52
C TYR A 78 11.08 5.89 -1.49
N GLN A 79 10.62 7.06 -1.90
CA GLN A 79 10.07 8.06 -1.00
C GLN A 79 8.57 7.81 -0.86
N ILE A 80 8.12 7.71 0.40
CA ILE A 80 6.73 7.48 0.75
C ILE A 80 6.18 8.76 1.36
N ASN A 81 5.16 9.33 0.72
CA ASN A 81 4.42 10.49 1.21
C ASN A 81 3.03 10.04 1.66
N CYS A 82 2.62 10.49 2.85
CA CYS A 82 1.35 10.16 3.49
C CYS A 82 0.58 11.44 3.77
N ILE A 83 -0.66 11.51 3.29
CA ILE A 83 -1.58 12.61 3.60
C ILE A 83 -2.78 12.02 4.33
N LEU A 84 -3.05 12.52 5.52
CA LEU A 84 -4.20 12.13 6.32
C LEU A 84 -5.48 12.67 5.67
N ILE A 85 -6.48 11.81 5.48
CA ILE A 85 -7.75 12.13 4.84
C ILE A 85 -8.88 12.01 5.86
N SER A 86 -9.73 13.03 5.88
CA SER A 86 -11.02 12.99 6.57
C SER A 86 -11.90 11.81 6.10
N PRO A 87 -12.37 10.92 7.01
CA PRO A 87 -13.26 9.82 6.63
C PRO A 87 -14.55 10.27 5.91
N SER A 88 -15.19 11.37 6.33
CA SER A 88 -16.37 11.89 5.62
C SER A 88 -16.06 12.38 4.21
N LEU A 89 -14.84 12.86 3.93
CA LEU A 89 -14.44 13.17 2.56
C LEU A 89 -14.32 11.93 1.69
N ILE A 90 -13.80 10.81 2.24
CA ILE A 90 -13.77 9.54 1.51
C ILE A 90 -15.20 9.10 1.18
N VAL A 91 -16.13 9.19 2.13
CA VAL A 91 -17.55 8.87 1.91
C VAL A 91 -18.16 9.78 0.82
N GLN A 92 -17.93 11.09 0.89
CA GLN A 92 -18.39 12.04 -0.14
C GLN A 92 -17.80 11.73 -1.51
N PHE A 93 -16.50 11.44 -1.57
CA PHE A 93 -15.79 11.09 -2.80
C PHE A 93 -16.36 9.82 -3.42
N LEU A 94 -16.55 8.75 -2.63
CA LEU A 94 -17.12 7.50 -3.10
C LEU A 94 -18.57 7.67 -3.57
N ASN A 95 -19.40 8.40 -2.83
CA ASN A 95 -20.79 8.66 -3.21
C ASN A 95 -20.88 9.39 -4.56
N LYS A 96 -20.05 10.41 -4.76
CA LYS A 96 -19.99 11.13 -6.03
C LYS A 96 -19.43 10.25 -7.16
N LYS A 97 -18.33 9.52 -6.93
CA LYS A 97 -17.67 8.71 -7.97
C LYS A 97 -18.48 7.49 -8.40
N MET A 98 -19.13 6.81 -7.46
CA MET A 98 -19.85 5.56 -7.72
C MET A 98 -21.32 5.78 -8.05
N TYR A 99 -21.97 6.77 -7.41
CA TYR A 99 -23.41 6.97 -7.51
C TYR A 99 -23.82 8.34 -8.05
N GLY A 100 -22.87 9.26 -8.28
CA GLY A 100 -23.16 10.63 -8.72
C GLY A 100 -23.87 11.48 -7.65
N ILE A 101 -23.88 11.03 -6.39
CA ILE A 101 -24.59 11.72 -5.30
C ILE A 101 -23.65 12.68 -4.59
N GLU A 102 -24.01 13.97 -4.61
CA GLU A 102 -23.32 15.02 -3.85
C GLU A 102 -24.07 15.29 -2.54
N LEU A 103 -23.54 14.75 -1.44
CA LEU A 103 -24.03 15.06 -0.11
C LEU A 103 -23.53 16.46 0.27
N ARG A 104 -24.46 17.41 0.43
CA ARG A 104 -24.13 18.74 0.97
C ARG A 104 -23.80 18.56 2.45
N GLN A 105 -22.60 18.97 2.85
CA GLN A 105 -22.25 19.02 4.27
C GLN A 105 -23.21 19.99 4.96
N THR A 106 -23.96 19.49 5.95
CA THR A 106 -24.64 20.36 6.92
C THR A 106 -23.60 21.19 7.67
N GLU A 107 -23.98 22.41 8.06
CA GLU A 107 -23.08 23.47 8.58
C GLU A 107 -22.29 23.09 9.84
N GLU A 108 -22.61 21.98 10.50
CA GLU A 108 -21.76 21.38 11.52
C GLU A 108 -20.87 20.30 10.88
N PRO A 109 -19.59 20.59 10.58
CA PRO A 109 -18.63 19.52 10.37
C PRO A 109 -18.64 18.71 11.67
N GLN A 110 -19.15 17.47 11.61
CA GLN A 110 -18.88 16.50 12.66
C GLN A 110 -17.39 16.58 12.90
N GLN A 111 -17.01 16.92 14.14
CA GLN A 111 -15.63 17.23 14.49
C GLN A 111 -14.83 15.94 14.34
N GLU A 112 -14.39 15.67 13.12
CA GLU A 112 -13.55 14.54 12.83
C GLU A 112 -12.22 14.82 13.51
N PHE A 113 -11.96 14.07 14.57
CA PHE A 113 -10.71 14.12 15.28
C PHE A 113 -9.66 13.46 14.39
N LEU A 114 -9.13 14.23 13.44
CA LEU A 114 -7.92 13.90 12.71
C LEU A 114 -6.75 14.02 13.67
N THR A 115 -6.36 12.90 14.25
CA THR A 115 -5.14 12.79 15.06
C THR A 115 -4.05 12.17 14.24
N PHE A 116 -2.83 12.68 14.41
CA PHE A 116 -1.64 12.04 13.86
C PHE A 116 -0.53 12.01 14.91
N SER A 117 -0.75 11.21 15.95
CA SER A 117 0.23 11.02 17.02
C SER A 117 1.47 10.28 16.53
N ASN A 118 2.54 10.30 17.34
CA ASN A 118 3.74 9.52 17.03
C ASN A 118 3.43 8.02 16.96
N GLY A 119 2.57 7.49 17.84
CA GLY A 119 2.13 6.11 17.77
C GLY A 119 1.41 5.77 16.45
N GLN A 120 0.59 6.68 15.92
CA GLN A 120 -0.06 6.48 14.62
C GLN A 120 0.94 6.52 13.45
N ARG A 121 1.95 7.39 13.53
CA ARG A 121 3.04 7.45 12.53
C ARG A 121 3.86 6.16 12.53
N ASP A 122 4.26 5.68 13.70
CA ASP A 122 5.02 4.43 13.85
C ASP A 122 4.20 3.23 13.34
N ASN A 123 2.92 3.17 13.69
CA ASN A 123 1.99 2.13 13.22
C ASN A 123 1.81 2.16 11.70
N LEU A 124 1.62 3.36 11.13
CA LEU A 124 1.51 3.57 9.70
C LEU A 124 2.78 3.11 8.98
N GLU A 125 3.96 3.55 9.43
CA GLU A 125 5.23 3.15 8.82
C GLU A 125 5.44 1.64 8.86
N PHE A 126 5.22 1.01 10.02
CA PHE A 126 5.44 -0.42 10.20
C PHE A 126 4.59 -1.24 9.22
N HIS A 127 3.27 -1.03 9.24
CA HIS A 127 2.36 -1.82 8.41
C HIS A 127 2.44 -1.47 6.93
N LEU A 128 2.75 -0.21 6.60
CA LEU A 128 2.93 0.18 5.20
C LEU A 128 4.19 -0.44 4.61
N LYS A 129 5.29 -0.54 5.36
CA LYS A 129 6.51 -1.25 4.92
C LYS A 129 6.22 -2.73 4.62
N GLU A 130 5.47 -3.42 5.48
CA GLU A 130 5.05 -4.80 5.23
C GLU A 130 4.15 -4.93 4.00
N PHE A 131 3.18 -4.03 3.85
CA PHE A 131 2.31 -4.01 2.67
C PHE A 131 3.11 -3.81 1.37
N LEU A 132 4.01 -2.83 1.36
CA LEU A 132 4.84 -2.51 0.19
C LEU A 132 5.80 -3.64 -0.14
N PHE A 133 6.41 -4.28 0.86
CA PHE A 133 7.24 -5.47 0.64
C PHE A 133 6.45 -6.56 -0.12
N ASN A 134 5.25 -6.89 0.36
CA ASN A 134 4.41 -7.92 -0.26
C ASN A 134 3.90 -7.56 -1.66
N HIS A 135 3.74 -6.26 -1.95
CA HIS A 135 3.23 -5.78 -3.23
C HIS A 135 4.33 -5.60 -4.29
N LEU A 136 5.50 -5.10 -3.89
CA LEU A 136 6.61 -4.73 -4.77
C LEU A 136 7.67 -5.82 -4.88
N ALA A 137 7.81 -6.71 -3.90
CA ALA A 137 8.75 -7.81 -4.00
C ALA A 137 8.36 -8.68 -5.22
N PRO A 138 9.34 -9.13 -6.03
CA PRO A 138 9.08 -10.09 -7.07
C PRO A 138 8.42 -11.32 -6.42
N LYS A 139 7.20 -11.68 -6.85
CA LYS A 139 6.57 -12.94 -6.46
C LYS A 139 7.43 -14.09 -6.99
N GLN A 140 8.47 -14.47 -6.27
CA GLN A 140 9.33 -15.61 -6.59
C GLN A 140 8.61 -16.92 -6.22
N ILE A 141 7.44 -17.15 -6.81
CA ILE A 141 6.71 -18.40 -6.67
C ILE A 141 6.46 -18.92 -8.08
N ASN A 142 7.16 -20.03 -8.40
CA ASN A 142 7.08 -20.86 -9.62
C ASN A 142 8.24 -20.77 -10.63
N LYS A 143 9.49 -20.97 -10.17
CA LYS A 143 10.42 -21.79 -10.96
C LYS A 143 10.36 -23.20 -10.37
N LYS A 144 9.47 -24.06 -10.90
CA LYS A 144 9.56 -25.50 -10.64
C LYS A 144 10.97 -25.95 -11.10
N PRO A 145 11.75 -26.65 -10.27
CA PRO A 145 12.97 -27.28 -10.77
C PRO A 145 12.54 -28.31 -11.83
N LYS A 146 13.09 -28.20 -13.04
CA LYS A 146 12.98 -29.27 -14.04
C LYS A 146 13.73 -30.47 -13.47
N VAL A 147 12.99 -31.40 -12.86
CA VAL A 147 13.51 -32.74 -12.57
C VAL A 147 13.70 -33.43 -13.92
N ASN A 148 14.94 -33.45 -14.40
CA ASN A 148 15.31 -34.36 -15.49
C ASN A 148 15.27 -35.78 -14.94
N VAL A 149 14.18 -36.50 -15.20
CA VAL A 149 14.14 -37.95 -15.01
C VAL A 149 14.99 -38.57 -16.11
N LEU A 150 16.24 -38.92 -15.76
CA LEU A 150 17.01 -39.90 -16.52
C LEU A 150 16.29 -41.24 -16.39
N THR A 151 15.75 -41.73 -17.50
CA THR A 151 15.34 -43.13 -17.61
C THR A 151 16.56 -43.92 -18.07
N SER A 152 17.14 -44.70 -17.16
CA SER A 152 18.05 -45.78 -17.53
C SER A 152 17.22 -47.05 -17.77
N SER A 153 17.32 -47.57 -18.98
CA SER A 153 16.92 -48.92 -19.34
C SER A 153 17.77 -49.97 -18.63
N ASP A 154 17.21 -51.18 -18.60
CA ASP A 154 17.86 -52.53 -18.62
C ASP A 154 17.21 -53.42 -17.54
N ALA A 155 16.18 -54.19 -17.92
CA ALA A 155 16.25 -55.59 -18.40
C ALA A 155 16.42 -56.60 -17.24
N ASP A 156 15.39 -57.40 -16.95
CA ASP A 156 15.38 -58.83 -17.32
C ASP A 156 14.15 -59.63 -16.83
N ASN A 157 13.40 -60.10 -17.83
CA ASN A 157 12.73 -61.39 -18.00
C ASN A 157 12.42 -62.30 -16.78
N LYS A 158 11.15 -62.68 -16.63
CA LYS A 158 10.76 -64.11 -16.76
C LYS A 158 9.28 -64.33 -17.12
N ILE A 159 9.11 -65.09 -18.20
CA ILE A 159 7.90 -65.63 -18.81
C ILE A 159 7.19 -66.61 -17.83
N ILE A 160 5.85 -66.74 -17.91
CA ILE A 160 5.13 -68.02 -18.15
C ILE A 160 3.60 -67.86 -18.12
N SER A 161 3.03 -68.15 -19.31
CA SER A 161 1.73 -68.76 -19.64
C SER A 161 0.38 -68.16 -19.22
N GLN A 162 -0.40 -67.80 -20.25
CA GLN A 162 -1.87 -67.82 -20.26
C GLN A 162 -2.42 -69.26 -20.04
N PRO A 163 -3.71 -69.40 -19.73
CA PRO A 163 -4.61 -69.79 -20.82
C PRO A 163 -5.94 -69.01 -20.86
N LYS A 164 -6.49 -69.01 -22.08
CA LYS A 164 -7.84 -68.64 -22.50
C LYS A 164 -8.94 -69.28 -21.64
N LEU A 165 -9.97 -68.50 -21.30
CA LEU A 165 -11.24 -68.47 -22.05
C LEU A 165 -11.90 -67.10 -21.91
#